data_AF-A0A1G6P3A6-F1
#
_entry.id   AF-A0A1G6P3A6-F1
#
_cell.length_a   1.000
_cell.length_b   1.000
_cell.length_c   1.000
_cell.angle_alpha   90.00
_cell.angle_beta   90.00
_cell.angle_gamma   90.00
#
_symmetry.space_group_name_H-M   'P 1'
#
loop_
_entity.id
_entity.type
_entity.pdbx_description
1 polymer ?
#
loop_
_entity_poly.entity_id
_entity_poly.type
_entity_poly.pdbx_seq_one_letter_code
_entity_poly.pdbx_strand_id
1 'polypeptide(L)'
;MSRVYHRDQSGVPVIPYSTSQGSVAQFAALKVVLKACLVSGYGVLPSAGWALIAEGTNYLVLRNGSESGYVGFTWVAGAGGLLRIYLSKTFTGMSGDVMQGDGLKSGTAAGLTAPQGLSLQLPFHSAANSSWYMIADEKTAILGFGGYSSNQELQGSFSPLVGHTLYFGEDSAGHAIAVGGANSAVSSGNSALFGGLFSAGGFTALTKPLTGLLVDTGAINVHTPNLPVASISTPRQDTIVKAPSVSLAKGGWYGDGAFAGWFRGLAFSPEIHFTGWTSYAAQILGRSTAMLVRDQNAPVDLGDAYTYFLRAGLFSSTPSFLVTDNPEFW
;
A
#
# COMPACT_ATOMS: atom_id res chain seq x y z
N MET A 1 -3.37 1.93 19.19
CA MET A 1 -4.32 2.86 18.53
C MET A 1 -3.67 3.34 17.25
N SER A 2 -4.43 3.38 16.16
CA SER A 2 -3.98 3.86 14.86
C SER A 2 -3.60 5.34 14.89
N ARG A 3 -2.66 5.71 14.04
CA ARG A 3 -2.12 7.07 13.91
C ARG A 3 -2.14 7.48 12.46
N VAL A 4 -2.49 8.74 12.22
CA VAL A 4 -2.59 9.34 10.89
C VAL A 4 -1.37 10.21 10.62
N TYR A 5 -0.66 9.89 9.55
CA TYR A 5 0.48 10.65 9.04
C TYR A 5 0.19 11.14 7.64
N HIS A 6 0.58 12.36 7.31
CA HIS A 6 0.59 12.80 5.92
C HIS A 6 1.57 13.94 5.66
N ARG A 7 1.88 14.10 4.37
CA ARG A 7 2.84 15.06 3.83
C ARG A 7 2.75 16.50 4.33
N ASP A 8 1.53 16.97 4.56
CA ASP A 8 1.24 18.38 4.87
C ASP A 8 1.12 18.65 6.38
N GLN A 9 1.43 17.66 7.23
CA GLN A 9 1.45 17.86 8.69
C GLN A 9 2.70 18.62 9.15
N SER A 10 2.54 19.36 10.24
CA SER A 10 3.65 20.04 10.89
C SER A 10 4.72 19.06 11.36
N GLY A 11 5.99 19.41 11.15
CA GLY A 11 7.13 18.60 11.54
C GLY A 11 7.45 17.44 10.60
N VAL A 12 6.76 17.30 9.46
CA VAL A 12 7.10 16.29 8.43
C VAL A 12 8.60 16.33 8.11
N PRO A 13 9.26 15.17 8.00
CA PRO A 13 10.68 15.11 7.70
C PRO A 13 10.99 15.70 6.32
N VAL A 14 12.21 16.22 6.16
CA VAL A 14 12.70 16.66 4.85
C VAL A 14 12.87 15.45 3.95
N ILE A 15 12.03 15.37 2.91
CA ILE A 15 12.07 14.26 1.95
C ILE A 15 13.05 14.59 0.81
N PRO A 16 14.02 13.71 0.49
CA PRO A 16 14.94 13.88 -0.62
C PRO A 16 14.25 13.56 -1.96
N TYR A 17 13.45 14.48 -2.47
CA TYR A 17 12.79 14.36 -3.78
C TYR A 17 13.80 14.29 -4.93
N SER A 18 13.48 13.55 -5.99
CA SER A 18 14.34 13.42 -7.17
C SER A 18 13.56 13.43 -8.47
N THR A 19 13.87 14.39 -9.34
CA THR A 19 13.28 14.44 -10.69
C THR A 19 13.82 13.35 -11.62
N SER A 20 14.87 12.62 -11.22
CA SER A 20 15.32 11.42 -11.94
C SER A 20 14.37 10.26 -11.63
N GLN A 21 13.51 9.93 -12.60
CA GLN A 21 12.58 8.81 -12.48
C GLN A 21 13.32 7.49 -12.30
N GLY A 22 12.76 6.60 -11.49
CA GLY A 22 13.32 5.29 -11.20
C GLY A 22 14.71 5.37 -10.54
N SER A 23 14.98 6.40 -9.75
CA SER A 23 16.26 6.58 -9.05
C SER A 23 16.23 6.07 -7.61
N VAL A 24 17.38 5.64 -7.10
CA VAL A 24 17.53 5.20 -5.70
C VAL A 24 17.16 6.30 -4.69
N ALA A 25 17.20 7.57 -5.09
CA ALA A 25 16.75 8.69 -4.28
C ALA A 25 15.25 8.61 -3.94
N GLN A 26 14.42 8.05 -4.82
CA GLN A 26 13.00 7.81 -4.54
C GLN A 26 12.81 6.73 -3.48
N PHE A 27 13.67 5.69 -3.48
CA PHE A 27 13.70 4.73 -2.39
C PHE A 27 14.21 5.35 -1.09
N ALA A 28 15.24 6.20 -1.14
CA ALA A 28 15.69 6.96 0.03
C ALA A 28 14.56 7.83 0.62
N ALA A 29 13.76 8.49 -0.23
CA ALA A 29 12.58 9.23 0.17
C ALA A 29 11.52 8.34 0.84
N LEU A 30 11.22 7.17 0.26
CA LEU A 30 10.33 6.18 0.88
C LEU A 30 10.85 5.76 2.27
N LYS A 31 12.15 5.46 2.41
CA LYS A 31 12.76 5.09 3.70
C LYS A 31 12.59 6.19 4.75
N VAL A 32 12.72 7.46 4.37
CA VAL A 32 12.50 8.59 5.28
C VAL A 32 11.05 8.61 5.77
N VAL A 33 10.07 8.47 4.86
CA VAL A 33 8.64 8.41 5.23
C VAL A 33 8.35 7.23 6.15
N LEU A 34 8.80 6.02 5.79
CA LEU A 34 8.57 4.81 6.57
C LEU A 34 9.16 4.94 7.98
N LYS A 35 10.42 5.38 8.11
CA LYS A 35 11.07 5.53 9.43
C LYS A 35 10.40 6.61 10.27
N ALA A 36 10.05 7.74 9.67
CA ALA A 36 9.38 8.83 10.38
C ALA A 36 8.00 8.42 10.91
N CYS A 37 7.19 7.72 10.11
CA CYS A 37 5.85 7.30 10.55
C CYS A 37 5.91 6.10 11.51
N LEU A 38 6.77 5.12 11.24
CA LEU A 38 6.69 3.83 11.92
C LEU A 38 7.62 3.71 13.12
N VAL A 39 8.81 4.35 13.08
CA VAL A 39 9.88 4.13 14.06
C VAL A 39 10.08 5.34 14.97
N SER A 40 10.29 6.53 14.41
CA SER A 40 10.70 7.71 15.20
C SER A 40 9.59 8.70 15.54
N GLY A 41 8.51 8.74 14.75
CA GLY A 41 7.56 9.85 14.79
C GLY A 41 8.15 11.10 14.15
N TYR A 42 7.39 12.19 14.16
CA TYR A 42 7.87 13.52 13.76
C TYR A 42 6.99 14.63 14.32
N GLY A 43 7.57 15.82 14.53
CA GLY A 43 6.86 16.93 15.17
C GLY A 43 6.31 16.54 16.54
N VAL A 44 4.99 16.65 16.70
CA VAL A 44 4.25 16.21 17.90
C VAL A 44 3.63 14.81 17.74
N LEU A 45 3.74 14.21 16.55
CA LEU A 45 3.14 12.92 16.25
C LEU A 45 4.11 11.80 16.69
N PRO A 46 3.71 10.94 17.63
CA PRO A 46 4.52 9.78 18.03
C PRO A 46 4.62 8.77 16.89
N SER A 47 5.61 7.87 16.96
CA SER A 47 5.74 6.77 15.99
C SER A 47 4.62 5.74 16.12
N ALA A 48 4.43 4.94 15.06
CA ALA A 48 3.45 3.84 15.07
C ALA A 48 3.85 2.68 16.01
N GLY A 49 5.12 2.57 16.39
CA GLY A 49 5.62 1.56 17.32
C GLY A 49 6.32 0.38 16.64
N TRP A 50 6.86 0.57 15.44
CA TRP A 50 7.67 -0.43 14.74
C TRP A 50 9.16 -0.24 15.05
N ALA A 51 9.94 -1.29 14.85
CA ALA A 51 11.39 -1.26 14.99
C ALA A 51 12.10 -1.24 13.63
N LEU A 52 13.15 -0.43 13.52
CA LEU A 52 14.13 -0.53 12.46
C LEU A 52 15.10 -1.69 12.77
N ILE A 53 15.18 -2.67 11.89
CA ILE A 53 16.00 -3.87 12.09
C ILE A 53 17.30 -3.78 11.30
N ALA A 54 17.21 -3.41 10.02
CA ALA A 54 18.36 -3.26 9.16
C ALA A 54 18.08 -2.20 8.08
N GLU A 55 19.11 -1.47 7.68
CA GLU A 55 19.05 -0.51 6.60
C GLU A 55 20.34 -0.57 5.78
N GLY A 56 20.18 -0.54 4.47
CA GLY A 56 21.27 -0.35 3.52
C GLY A 56 20.89 0.64 2.44
N THR A 57 21.76 0.80 1.44
CA THR A 57 21.48 1.64 0.28
C THR A 57 20.24 1.16 -0.47
N ASN A 58 20.12 -0.15 -0.67
CA ASN A 58 19.06 -0.77 -1.46
C ASN A 58 18.03 -1.52 -0.63
N TYR A 59 18.08 -1.49 0.70
CA TYR A 59 17.07 -2.16 1.51
C TYR A 59 16.70 -1.42 2.80
N LEU A 60 15.51 -1.75 3.30
CA LEU A 60 15.01 -1.38 4.62
C LEU A 60 14.25 -2.58 5.20
N VAL A 61 14.60 -3.01 6.40
CA VAL A 61 13.91 -4.09 7.11
C VAL A 61 13.30 -3.52 8.39
N LEU A 62 12.00 -3.71 8.54
CA LEU A 62 11.21 -3.28 9.69
C LEU A 62 10.59 -4.50 10.38
N ARG A 63 10.34 -4.39 11.68
CA ARG A 63 9.54 -5.34 12.45
C ARG A 63 8.39 -4.59 13.11
N ASN A 64 7.18 -5.12 13.02
CA ASN A 64 6.05 -4.54 13.73
C ASN A 64 6.21 -4.72 15.25
N GLY A 65 5.56 -3.86 16.04
CA GLY A 65 5.63 -3.84 17.50
C GLY A 65 4.97 -5.05 18.18
N SER A 66 4.05 -5.73 17.50
CA SER A 66 3.53 -7.05 17.94
C SER A 66 4.45 -8.21 17.60
N GLU A 67 5.56 -7.96 16.92
CA GLU A 67 6.63 -8.93 16.70
C GLU A 67 6.24 -10.16 15.86
N SER A 68 5.14 -10.10 15.09
CA SER A 68 4.65 -11.25 14.31
C SER A 68 5.52 -11.61 13.12
N GLY A 69 6.25 -10.64 12.54
CA GLY A 69 7.21 -10.87 11.47
C GLY A 69 8.01 -9.64 11.05
N TYR A 70 8.86 -9.84 10.06
CA TYR A 70 9.70 -8.84 9.43
C TYR A 70 9.16 -8.49 8.06
N VAL A 71 9.23 -7.20 7.70
CA VAL A 71 8.92 -6.70 6.36
C VAL A 71 10.18 -6.08 5.78
N GLY A 72 10.64 -6.63 4.65
CA GLY A 72 11.79 -6.16 3.90
C GLY A 72 11.35 -5.43 2.63
N PHE A 73 11.86 -4.22 2.44
CA PHE A 73 11.72 -3.44 1.21
C PHE A 73 13.06 -3.40 0.50
N THR A 74 13.13 -3.90 -0.74
CA THR A 74 14.37 -3.96 -1.51
C THR A 74 14.24 -3.21 -2.83
N TRP A 75 15.08 -2.21 -3.03
CA TRP A 75 15.27 -1.55 -4.31
C TRP A 75 16.07 -2.44 -5.27
N VAL A 76 15.53 -2.66 -6.47
CA VAL A 76 16.24 -3.41 -7.51
C VAL A 76 16.99 -2.44 -8.41
N ALA A 77 18.31 -2.41 -8.28
CA ALA A 77 19.17 -1.52 -9.07
C ALA A 77 19.02 -1.79 -10.58
N GLY A 78 18.96 -0.73 -11.39
CA GLY A 78 18.78 -0.82 -12.84
C GLY A 78 17.37 -1.23 -13.30
N ALA A 79 16.45 -1.54 -12.39
CA ALA A 79 15.10 -1.97 -12.70
C ALA A 79 14.08 -0.82 -12.77
N GLY A 80 14.50 0.41 -13.07
CA GLY A 80 13.59 1.54 -13.35
C GLY A 80 12.49 1.78 -12.31
N GLY A 81 12.82 1.82 -11.00
CA GLY A 81 11.80 2.08 -9.97
C GLY A 81 11.32 0.87 -9.17
N LEU A 82 11.73 -0.35 -9.51
CA LEU A 82 11.17 -1.55 -8.89
C LEU A 82 11.58 -1.72 -7.42
N LEU A 83 10.58 -1.78 -6.55
CA LEU A 83 10.68 -2.18 -5.15
C LEU A 83 10.14 -3.59 -4.98
N ARG A 84 10.92 -4.49 -4.37
CA ARG A 84 10.47 -5.82 -3.93
C ARG A 84 10.07 -5.78 -2.46
N ILE A 85 9.05 -6.56 -2.13
CA ILE A 85 8.51 -6.65 -0.78
C ILE A 85 8.65 -8.09 -0.31
N TYR A 86 9.29 -8.28 0.83
CA TYR A 86 9.53 -9.58 1.45
C TYR A 86 8.90 -9.61 2.84
N LEU A 87 8.35 -10.76 3.20
CA LEU A 87 7.97 -11.10 4.57
C LEU A 87 8.87 -12.23 5.06
N SER A 88 9.19 -12.25 6.36
CA SER A 88 9.86 -13.40 6.98
C SER A 88 9.50 -13.49 8.46
N LYS A 89 9.56 -14.70 9.03
CA LYS A 89 9.27 -14.95 10.44
C LYS A 89 10.44 -14.58 11.34
N THR A 90 11.65 -14.85 10.88
CA THR A 90 12.91 -14.51 11.56
C THR A 90 13.75 -13.62 10.66
N PHE A 91 14.80 -13.02 11.21
CA PHE A 91 15.75 -12.23 10.43
C PHE A 91 17.16 -12.62 10.82
N THR A 92 17.92 -13.12 9.85
CA THR A 92 19.32 -13.54 10.06
C THR A 92 20.31 -12.68 9.27
N GLY A 93 19.81 -11.80 8.40
CA GLY A 93 20.64 -10.86 7.64
C GLY A 93 20.10 -10.58 6.24
N MET A 94 20.98 -10.05 5.39
CA MET A 94 20.72 -9.76 3.98
C MET A 94 21.74 -10.50 3.12
N SER A 95 21.33 -11.01 1.95
CA SER A 95 22.21 -11.57 0.92
C SER A 95 21.80 -11.02 -0.44
N GLY A 96 22.68 -10.27 -1.10
CA GLY A 96 22.36 -9.63 -2.40
C GLY A 96 21.10 -8.77 -2.36
N ASP A 97 20.94 -7.97 -1.30
CA ASP A 97 19.75 -7.16 -1.00
C ASP A 97 18.44 -7.96 -0.78
N VAL A 98 18.50 -9.30 -0.67
CA VAL A 98 17.37 -10.16 -0.30
C VAL A 98 17.44 -10.52 1.17
N MET A 99 16.33 -10.30 1.89
CA MET A 99 16.18 -10.66 3.30
C MET A 99 16.40 -12.17 3.52
N GLN A 100 17.06 -12.54 4.61
CA GLN A 100 17.29 -13.93 5.02
C GLN A 100 16.58 -14.20 6.35
N GLY A 101 16.02 -15.40 6.48
CA GLY A 101 15.26 -15.84 7.65
C GLY A 101 14.25 -16.93 7.33
N ASP A 102 13.65 -17.51 8.35
CA ASP A 102 12.67 -18.58 8.23
C ASP A 102 11.38 -18.07 7.61
N GLY A 103 10.79 -18.83 6.69
CA GLY A 103 9.54 -18.46 6.04
C GLY A 103 9.68 -17.24 5.13
N LEU A 104 10.87 -16.96 4.61
CA LEU A 104 11.07 -15.89 3.64
C LEU A 104 10.08 -16.04 2.47
N LYS A 105 9.26 -15.02 2.25
CA LYS A 105 8.25 -15.02 1.20
C LYS A 105 8.15 -13.68 0.50
N SER A 106 7.89 -13.74 -0.80
CA SER A 106 7.47 -12.60 -1.63
C SER A 106 6.57 -13.13 -2.74
N GLY A 107 5.38 -12.55 -2.87
CA GLY A 107 4.33 -13.00 -3.75
C GLY A 107 3.62 -14.27 -3.27
N THR A 108 2.77 -14.83 -4.11
CA THR A 108 1.98 -16.05 -3.84
C THR A 108 2.61 -17.33 -4.41
N ALA A 109 3.45 -17.20 -5.45
CA ALA A 109 4.04 -18.33 -6.16
C ALA A 109 5.17 -19.04 -5.38
N ALA A 110 5.35 -20.33 -5.63
CA ALA A 110 6.43 -21.12 -5.01
C ALA A 110 7.83 -20.61 -5.40
N GLY A 111 8.81 -20.80 -4.52
CA GLY A 111 10.22 -20.53 -4.78
C GLY A 111 10.56 -19.10 -5.19
N LEU A 112 9.76 -18.11 -4.76
CA LEU A 112 9.92 -16.69 -5.13
C LEU A 112 9.96 -16.43 -6.64
N THR A 113 9.35 -17.31 -7.44
CA THR A 113 9.36 -17.24 -8.91
C THR A 113 8.62 -16.03 -9.49
N ALA A 114 7.65 -15.50 -8.74
CA ALA A 114 6.94 -14.27 -9.06
C ALA A 114 6.83 -13.38 -7.80
N PRO A 115 7.93 -12.72 -7.41
CA PRO A 115 7.95 -11.94 -6.17
C PRO A 115 7.03 -10.72 -6.27
N GLN A 116 6.50 -10.29 -5.13
CA GLN A 116 5.72 -9.07 -5.03
C GLN A 116 6.63 -7.87 -5.33
N GLY A 117 6.18 -7.03 -6.26
CA GLY A 117 6.87 -5.82 -6.66
C GLY A 117 5.93 -4.63 -6.75
N LEU A 118 6.48 -3.43 -6.58
CA LEU A 118 5.78 -2.15 -6.72
C LEU A 118 6.69 -1.17 -7.46
N SER A 119 6.12 -0.24 -8.22
CA SER A 119 6.90 0.82 -8.86
C SER A 119 7.01 2.05 -7.94
N LEU A 120 8.23 2.57 -7.81
CA LEU A 120 8.53 3.88 -7.22
C LEU A 120 9.00 4.88 -8.28
N GLN A 121 8.72 4.62 -9.56
CA GLN A 121 9.27 5.41 -10.66
C GLN A 121 8.88 6.89 -10.64
N LEU A 122 7.66 7.24 -10.23
CA LEU A 122 7.17 8.62 -10.14
C LEU A 122 6.80 9.10 -8.73
N PRO A 123 6.47 8.23 -7.75
CA PRO A 123 6.41 8.64 -6.35
C PRO A 123 7.70 9.34 -5.92
N PHE A 124 7.56 10.35 -5.07
CA PHE A 124 8.69 11.15 -4.57
C PHE A 124 9.53 11.83 -5.67
N HIS A 125 8.94 12.08 -6.84
CA HIS A 125 9.62 12.75 -7.95
C HIS A 125 9.89 14.24 -7.68
N SER A 126 8.93 14.96 -7.10
CA SER A 126 9.13 16.37 -6.76
C SER A 126 8.27 16.80 -5.59
N ALA A 127 8.73 17.82 -4.86
CA ALA A 127 7.95 18.37 -3.77
C ALA A 127 6.65 19.05 -4.24
N ALA A 128 6.58 19.51 -5.48
CA ALA A 128 5.35 20.11 -6.01
C ALA A 128 4.34 19.05 -6.42
N ASN A 129 4.79 17.89 -6.92
CA ASN A 129 3.95 16.94 -7.65
C ASN A 129 3.75 15.60 -6.94
N SER A 130 4.18 15.47 -5.68
CA SER A 130 4.02 14.24 -4.91
C SER A 130 3.10 14.43 -3.71
N SER A 131 2.41 13.36 -3.35
CA SER A 131 1.55 13.27 -2.17
C SER A 131 1.76 11.92 -1.50
N TRP A 132 1.60 11.87 -0.18
CA TRP A 132 1.58 10.62 0.57
C TRP A 132 0.80 10.80 1.86
N TYR A 133 0.20 9.70 2.30
CA TYR A 133 -0.40 9.54 3.62
C TYR A 133 -0.09 8.14 4.14
N MET A 134 -0.16 7.96 5.45
CA MET A 134 -0.08 6.67 6.08
C MET A 134 -1.03 6.63 7.27
N ILE A 135 -1.74 5.51 7.44
CA ILE A 135 -2.38 5.19 8.72
C ILE A 135 -1.73 3.91 9.24
N ALA A 136 -1.24 3.95 10.47
CA ALA A 136 -0.50 2.83 11.05
C ALA A 136 -0.67 2.73 12.57
N ASP A 137 -0.58 1.51 13.09
CA ASP A 137 -0.43 1.20 14.51
C ASP A 137 0.77 0.25 14.70
N GLU A 138 0.90 -0.32 15.90
CA GLU A 138 2.01 -1.20 16.24
C GLU A 138 2.01 -2.55 15.50
N LYS A 139 0.96 -2.87 14.74
CA LYS A 139 0.79 -4.16 14.06
C LYS A 139 0.71 -4.02 12.54
N THR A 140 0.11 -2.94 12.04
CA THR A 140 -0.24 -2.76 10.62
C THR A 140 0.03 -1.34 10.15
N ALA A 141 0.47 -1.20 8.90
CA ALA A 141 0.66 0.09 8.23
C ALA A 141 0.05 0.06 6.83
N ILE A 142 -0.61 1.15 6.46
CA ILE A 142 -1.24 1.36 5.16
C ILE A 142 -0.72 2.68 4.63
N LEU A 143 0.00 2.61 3.52
CA LEU A 143 0.69 3.74 2.91
C LEU A 143 0.07 4.00 1.53
N GLY A 144 -0.48 5.20 1.34
CA GLY A 144 -0.85 5.70 0.03
C GLY A 144 0.15 6.75 -0.43
N PHE A 145 0.58 6.69 -1.69
CA PHE A 145 1.42 7.73 -2.28
C PHE A 145 1.20 7.88 -3.77
N GLY A 146 1.56 9.05 -4.27
CA GLY A 146 1.57 9.35 -5.68
C GLY A 146 2.58 10.42 -6.06
N GLY A 147 2.82 10.54 -7.36
CA GLY A 147 3.72 11.51 -7.93
C GLY A 147 3.60 11.59 -9.44
N TYR A 148 3.97 12.74 -10.02
CA TYR A 148 4.36 12.98 -11.43
C TYR A 148 4.01 14.42 -11.82
N SER A 149 2.73 14.79 -11.66
CA SER A 149 2.19 16.11 -11.98
C SER A 149 1.21 16.58 -10.89
N SER A 150 1.36 17.81 -10.42
CA SER A 150 0.54 18.41 -9.36
C SER A 150 -0.91 18.66 -9.78
N ASN A 151 -1.12 19.11 -11.02
CA ASN A 151 -2.44 19.46 -11.56
C ASN A 151 -3.16 18.28 -12.21
N GLN A 152 -2.60 17.08 -12.11
CA GLN A 152 -3.20 15.91 -12.72
C GLN A 152 -4.30 15.35 -11.84
N GLU A 153 -5.51 15.29 -12.39
CA GLU A 153 -6.63 14.63 -11.76
C GLU A 153 -6.45 13.10 -11.75
N LEU A 154 -6.92 12.47 -10.69
CA LEU A 154 -6.94 11.02 -10.53
C LEU A 154 -8.17 10.37 -11.19
N GLN A 155 -8.36 10.63 -12.49
CA GLN A 155 -9.39 10.03 -13.35
C GLN A 155 -8.74 9.45 -14.61
N GLY A 156 -9.36 8.54 -15.37
CA GLY A 156 -8.97 8.13 -16.75
C GLY A 156 -7.95 6.98 -16.91
N SER A 157 -7.56 6.69 -18.16
CA SER A 157 -6.54 5.69 -18.54
C SER A 157 -5.13 6.27 -18.39
N PHE A 158 -4.63 6.32 -17.16
CA PHE A 158 -3.32 6.92 -16.88
C PHE A 158 -2.26 5.88 -16.56
N SER A 159 -1.02 6.36 -16.60
CA SER A 159 0.16 5.55 -16.34
C SER A 159 0.06 4.89 -14.96
N PRO A 160 0.25 3.56 -14.86
CA PRO A 160 0.25 2.81 -13.61
C PRO A 160 1.32 3.26 -12.59
N LEU A 161 2.18 4.19 -12.98
CA LEU A 161 3.34 4.66 -12.24
C LEU A 161 3.04 5.83 -11.29
N VAL A 162 1.84 6.41 -11.34
CA VAL A 162 1.54 7.71 -10.70
C VAL A 162 1.11 7.57 -9.23
N GLY A 163 0.67 6.41 -8.79
CA GLY A 163 0.32 6.23 -7.38
C GLY A 163 -0.06 4.81 -7.00
N HIS A 164 0.07 4.52 -5.71
CA HIS A 164 -0.03 3.18 -5.16
C HIS A 164 -0.52 3.21 -3.71
N THR A 165 -1.28 2.19 -3.34
CA THR A 165 -1.59 1.85 -1.95
C THR A 165 -0.84 0.57 -1.60
N LEU A 166 -0.20 0.56 -0.45
CA LEU A 166 0.54 -0.55 0.09
C LEU A 166 0.10 -0.82 1.53
N TYR A 167 -0.38 -2.02 1.80
CA TYR A 167 -0.68 -2.56 3.12
C TYR A 167 0.43 -3.52 3.54
N PHE A 168 0.89 -3.45 4.78
CA PHE A 168 1.78 -4.46 5.35
C PHE A 168 1.65 -4.54 6.87
N GLY A 169 1.89 -5.73 7.42
CA GLY A 169 1.72 -6.03 8.84
C GLY A 169 0.66 -7.10 9.05
N GLU A 170 -0.08 -7.04 10.15
CA GLU A 170 -1.09 -8.05 10.49
C GLU A 170 -2.46 -7.74 9.89
N ASP A 171 -3.24 -8.79 9.59
CA ASP A 171 -4.69 -8.71 9.50
C ASP A 171 -5.35 -8.84 10.89
N SER A 172 -6.70 -8.86 10.95
CA SER A 172 -7.44 -8.96 12.21
C SER A 172 -7.22 -10.27 12.98
N ALA A 173 -6.68 -11.31 12.34
CA ALA A 173 -6.40 -12.60 12.96
C ALA A 173 -4.90 -12.76 13.32
N GLY A 174 -4.07 -11.75 13.06
CA GLY A 174 -2.64 -11.77 13.35
C GLY A 174 -1.79 -12.39 12.24
N HIS A 175 -2.34 -12.63 11.04
CA HIS A 175 -1.56 -13.10 9.91
C HIS A 175 -0.73 -11.97 9.31
N ALA A 176 0.59 -12.15 9.27
CA ALA A 176 1.49 -11.22 8.61
C ALA A 176 1.34 -11.30 7.08
N ILE A 177 0.92 -10.20 6.47
CA ILE A 177 0.65 -10.07 5.03
C ILE A 177 1.20 -8.75 4.47
N ALA A 178 1.34 -8.69 3.16
CA ALA A 178 1.56 -7.46 2.41
C ALA A 178 0.70 -7.44 1.14
N VAL A 179 0.06 -6.32 0.85
CA VAL A 179 -0.87 -6.16 -0.29
C VAL A 179 -0.60 -4.84 -1.02
N GLY A 180 -0.48 -4.91 -2.34
CA GLY A 180 -0.13 -3.79 -3.20
C GLY A 180 0.85 -4.22 -4.30
N GLY A 181 0.78 -3.55 -5.46
CA GLY A 181 1.67 -3.81 -6.58
C GLY A 181 1.29 -5.08 -7.35
N ALA A 182 2.25 -5.90 -7.76
CA ALA A 182 1.98 -7.15 -8.46
C ALA A 182 3.03 -8.24 -8.21
N ASN A 183 2.60 -9.48 -8.32
CA ASN A 183 3.42 -10.69 -8.26
C ASN A 183 3.88 -11.00 -9.68
N SER A 184 5.16 -10.74 -9.95
CA SER A 184 5.70 -10.87 -11.30
C SER A 184 7.18 -11.19 -11.31
N ALA A 185 7.56 -12.12 -12.18
CA ALA A 185 8.96 -12.45 -12.48
C ALA A 185 9.70 -11.32 -13.20
N VAL A 186 8.96 -10.33 -13.73
CA VAL A 186 9.53 -9.20 -14.47
C VAL A 186 10.47 -8.39 -13.56
N SER A 187 11.64 -8.06 -14.09
CA SER A 187 12.72 -7.33 -13.40
C SER A 187 12.73 -5.83 -13.70
N SER A 188 11.60 -5.24 -14.13
CA SER A 188 11.52 -3.81 -14.48
C SER A 188 10.27 -3.11 -13.93
N GLY A 189 10.49 -1.99 -13.25
CA GLY A 189 9.48 -1.10 -12.68
C GLY A 189 8.72 -0.28 -13.73
N ASN A 190 9.17 -0.30 -14.99
CA ASN A 190 8.49 0.28 -16.15
C ASN A 190 7.31 -0.57 -16.65
N SER A 191 7.14 -1.81 -16.18
CA SER A 191 6.05 -2.65 -16.67
C SER A 191 4.70 -2.24 -16.06
N ALA A 192 3.67 -2.13 -16.91
CA ALA A 192 2.32 -1.80 -16.50
C ALA A 192 1.73 -2.77 -15.46
N LEU A 193 2.35 -3.93 -15.29
CA LEU A 193 1.97 -4.96 -14.32
C LEU A 193 2.08 -4.49 -12.88
N PHE A 194 3.03 -3.60 -12.54
CA PHE A 194 3.20 -3.13 -11.15
C PHE A 194 2.25 -1.98 -10.75
N GLY A 195 1.27 -1.70 -11.61
CA GLY A 195 0.32 -0.60 -11.51
C GLY A 195 -0.76 -0.75 -10.47
N GLY A 196 -0.40 -0.62 -9.18
CA GLY A 196 -1.37 -0.30 -8.13
C GLY A 196 -2.49 -1.32 -7.93
N LEU A 197 -2.25 -2.60 -8.29
CA LEU A 197 -3.18 -3.65 -7.90
C LEU A 197 -3.14 -3.74 -6.37
N PHE A 198 -4.30 -3.63 -5.77
CA PHE A 198 -4.49 -3.94 -4.36
C PHE A 198 -5.44 -5.12 -4.34
N SER A 199 -4.90 -6.33 -4.50
CA SER A 199 -5.65 -7.58 -4.70
C SER A 199 -4.73 -8.79 -4.50
N ALA A 200 -5.26 -10.00 -4.70
CA ALA A 200 -4.45 -11.23 -4.78
C ALA A 200 -3.32 -11.18 -5.83
N GLY A 201 -3.41 -10.28 -6.83
CA GLY A 201 -2.40 -10.08 -7.86
C GLY A 201 -1.10 -9.45 -7.34
N GLY A 202 -1.13 -8.76 -6.20
CA GLY A 202 0.03 -8.16 -5.53
C GLY A 202 -0.01 -8.46 -4.05
N PHE A 203 0.07 -9.75 -3.70
CA PHE A 203 -0.15 -10.24 -2.34
C PHE A 203 0.99 -11.15 -1.89
N THR A 204 1.41 -10.99 -0.65
CA THR A 204 2.33 -11.89 0.07
C THR A 204 1.70 -12.27 1.41
N ALA A 205 1.70 -13.56 1.76
CA ALA A 205 1.31 -14.06 3.08
C ALA A 205 2.45 -14.87 3.69
N LEU A 206 2.75 -14.64 4.97
CA LEU A 206 3.80 -15.38 5.68
C LEU A 206 3.33 -16.79 6.09
N THR A 207 2.06 -16.93 6.44
CA THR A 207 1.47 -18.18 6.95
C THR A 207 0.24 -18.58 6.16
N LYS A 208 -0.06 -19.88 6.16
CA LYS A 208 -1.31 -20.44 5.64
C LYS A 208 -2.42 -20.28 6.68
N PRO A 209 -3.56 -19.65 6.36
CA PRO A 209 -4.62 -19.41 7.34
C PRO A 209 -5.15 -20.68 8.00
N LEU A 210 -5.35 -21.75 7.21
CA LEU A 210 -5.93 -23.00 7.71
C LEU A 210 -5.03 -23.75 8.69
N THR A 211 -3.71 -23.67 8.52
CA THR A 211 -2.75 -24.50 9.27
C THR A 211 -1.87 -23.71 10.23
N GLY A 212 -1.80 -22.38 10.08
CA GLY A 212 -0.86 -21.52 10.79
C GLY A 212 0.61 -21.74 10.41
N LEU A 213 0.92 -22.70 9.53
CA LEU A 213 2.29 -23.00 9.11
C LEU A 213 2.81 -21.94 8.15
N LEU A 214 4.13 -21.76 8.13
CA LEU A 214 4.80 -20.88 7.17
C LEU A 214 4.52 -21.32 5.74
N VAL A 215 4.28 -20.36 4.84
CA VAL A 215 4.19 -20.64 3.40
C VAL A 215 5.56 -21.02 2.86
N ASP A 216 6.60 -20.29 3.29
CA ASP A 216 8.01 -20.55 2.97
C ASP A 216 8.25 -20.74 1.45
N THR A 217 8.87 -21.86 1.06
CA THR A 217 9.14 -22.20 -0.34
C THR A 217 7.91 -22.61 -1.14
N GLY A 218 6.78 -22.89 -0.46
CA GLY A 218 5.53 -23.32 -1.08
C GLY A 218 4.75 -22.18 -1.75
N ALA A 219 3.61 -22.52 -2.38
CA ALA A 219 2.64 -21.56 -2.89
C ALA A 219 1.42 -21.44 -1.97
N ILE A 220 0.68 -20.33 -2.12
CA ILE A 220 -0.61 -20.10 -1.47
C ILE A 220 -1.60 -19.52 -2.48
N ASN A 221 -2.82 -20.04 -2.50
CA ASN A 221 -3.90 -19.47 -3.30
C ASN A 221 -4.64 -18.42 -2.48
N VAL A 222 -4.64 -17.17 -2.96
CA VAL A 222 -5.25 -16.04 -2.26
C VAL A 222 -6.50 -15.57 -2.99
N HIS A 223 -7.57 -15.32 -2.25
CA HIS A 223 -8.77 -14.67 -2.75
C HIS A 223 -9.10 -13.43 -1.91
N THR A 224 -9.42 -12.34 -2.61
CA THR A 224 -9.78 -11.05 -2.01
C THR A 224 -11.10 -10.57 -2.61
N PRO A 225 -12.26 -11.07 -2.14
CA PRO A 225 -13.55 -10.89 -2.84
C PRO A 225 -13.95 -9.44 -3.12
N ASN A 226 -13.55 -8.50 -2.26
CA ASN A 226 -13.82 -7.07 -2.42
C ASN A 226 -12.67 -6.31 -3.12
N LEU A 227 -11.75 -7.03 -3.76
CA LEU A 227 -10.55 -6.50 -4.40
C LEU A 227 -10.22 -7.35 -5.64
N PRO A 228 -11.00 -7.25 -6.74
CA PRO A 228 -10.78 -8.04 -7.94
C PRO A 228 -9.39 -7.82 -8.55
N VAL A 229 -8.87 -8.89 -9.17
CA VAL A 229 -7.46 -9.02 -9.58
C VAL A 229 -7.17 -8.39 -10.95
N ALA A 230 -8.14 -8.36 -11.87
CA ALA A 230 -8.03 -7.71 -13.17
C ALA A 230 -9.39 -7.77 -13.90
N SER A 231 -9.52 -6.96 -14.95
CA SER A 231 -10.50 -7.06 -16.05
C SER A 231 -11.98 -6.80 -15.79
N ILE A 232 -12.39 -6.18 -14.68
CA ILE A 232 -13.67 -5.46 -14.70
C ILE A 232 -13.37 -4.11 -15.35
N SER A 233 -13.73 -3.94 -16.62
CA SER A 233 -13.84 -2.61 -17.20
C SER A 233 -15.01 -1.94 -16.49
N THR A 234 -14.75 -1.17 -15.43
CA THR A 234 -15.80 -0.36 -14.85
C THR A 234 -16.25 0.63 -15.92
N PRO A 235 -17.53 0.63 -16.34
CA PRO A 235 -17.99 1.55 -17.35
C PRO A 235 -17.70 2.98 -16.88
N ARG A 236 -17.32 3.84 -17.82
CA ARG A 236 -17.07 5.23 -17.47
C ARG A 236 -18.35 5.86 -16.94
N GLN A 237 -18.33 6.24 -15.66
CA GLN A 237 -19.35 7.09 -15.09
C GLN A 237 -19.15 8.49 -15.67
N ASP A 238 -19.84 8.81 -16.77
CA ASP A 238 -19.83 10.16 -17.34
C ASP A 238 -20.61 11.15 -16.46
N THR A 239 -21.38 10.66 -15.49
CA THR A 239 -22.10 11.46 -14.50
C THR A 239 -21.70 11.02 -13.10
N ILE A 240 -21.18 11.97 -12.32
CA ILE A 240 -20.86 11.79 -10.91
C ILE A 240 -22.10 12.18 -10.10
N VAL A 241 -22.67 11.22 -9.38
CA VAL A 241 -23.80 11.45 -8.46
C VAL A 241 -23.29 11.31 -7.04
N LYS A 242 -23.49 12.35 -6.22
CA LYS A 242 -23.15 12.30 -4.81
C LYS A 242 -23.99 11.22 -4.12
N ALA A 243 -23.33 10.38 -3.33
CA ALA A 243 -24.03 9.40 -2.52
C ALA A 243 -24.78 10.13 -1.39
N PRO A 244 -26.10 9.87 -1.20
CA PRO A 244 -26.86 10.48 -0.11
C PRO A 244 -26.43 9.94 1.27
N SER A 245 -25.82 8.76 1.30
CA SER A 245 -25.26 8.08 2.47
C SER A 245 -24.12 7.18 2.03
N VAL A 246 -23.23 6.84 2.95
CA VAL A 246 -22.08 5.95 2.70
C VAL A 246 -22.16 4.77 3.66
N SER A 247 -22.17 3.56 3.14
CA SER A 247 -22.14 2.33 3.93
C SER A 247 -20.71 1.81 4.00
N LEU A 248 -20.19 1.57 5.20
CA LEU A 248 -18.82 1.07 5.38
C LEU A 248 -18.84 -0.39 5.84
N ALA A 249 -17.98 -1.22 5.25
CA ALA A 249 -17.83 -2.63 5.57
C ALA A 249 -16.36 -3.04 5.60
N LYS A 250 -16.03 -4.06 6.40
CA LYS A 250 -14.68 -4.64 6.44
C LYS A 250 -14.41 -5.45 5.18
N GLY A 251 -13.16 -5.45 4.72
CA GLY A 251 -12.70 -6.30 3.62
C GLY A 251 -11.96 -7.51 4.15
N GLY A 252 -12.37 -8.70 3.74
CA GLY A 252 -11.72 -9.95 4.12
C GLY A 252 -10.80 -10.50 3.03
N TRP A 253 -9.94 -11.44 3.42
CA TRP A 253 -9.20 -12.26 2.49
C TRP A 253 -9.23 -13.74 2.89
N TYR A 254 -8.93 -14.60 1.93
CA TYR A 254 -8.96 -16.04 2.06
C TYR A 254 -7.65 -16.62 1.52
N GLY A 255 -7.16 -17.66 2.18
CA GLY A 255 -5.97 -18.40 1.77
C GLY A 255 -6.24 -19.90 1.74
N ASP A 256 -5.94 -20.57 0.63
CA ASP A 256 -6.15 -22.01 0.43
C ASP A 256 -7.60 -22.46 0.78
N GLY A 257 -8.59 -21.61 0.48
CA GLY A 257 -10.02 -21.88 0.73
C GLY A 257 -10.52 -21.57 2.14
N ALA A 258 -9.66 -21.14 3.06
CA ALA A 258 -10.05 -20.73 4.41
C ALA A 258 -10.15 -19.22 4.54
N PHE A 259 -11.14 -18.73 5.29
CA PHE A 259 -11.19 -17.33 5.72
C PHE A 259 -10.01 -17.06 6.64
N ALA A 260 -9.23 -16.03 6.32
CA ALA A 260 -8.02 -15.70 7.05
C ALA A 260 -8.26 -14.58 8.08
N GLY A 261 -8.96 -13.53 7.67
CA GLY A 261 -9.19 -12.37 8.51
C GLY A 261 -9.64 -11.17 7.71
N TRP A 262 -9.85 -10.07 8.44
CA TRP A 262 -10.18 -8.76 7.89
C TRP A 262 -8.92 -7.91 7.76
N PHE A 263 -8.79 -7.18 6.67
CA PHE A 263 -7.79 -6.12 6.57
C PHE A 263 -8.05 -5.07 7.65
N ARG A 264 -6.98 -4.65 8.33
CA ARG A 264 -7.04 -3.61 9.36
C ARG A 264 -6.95 -2.24 8.69
N GLY A 265 -7.70 -1.25 9.18
CA GLY A 265 -7.74 0.12 8.68
C GLY A 265 -8.29 0.31 7.27
N LEU A 266 -8.92 -0.71 6.66
CA LEU A 266 -9.58 -0.59 5.36
C LEU A 266 -11.11 -0.64 5.51
N ALA A 267 -11.78 0.36 4.93
CA ALA A 267 -13.23 0.44 4.87
C ALA A 267 -13.70 0.40 3.41
N PHE A 268 -14.57 -0.54 3.09
CA PHE A 268 -15.14 -0.76 1.77
C PHE A 268 -16.54 -0.17 1.73
N SER A 269 -16.88 0.51 0.65
CA SER A 269 -18.20 1.08 0.44
C SER A 269 -18.74 0.67 -0.93
N PRO A 270 -19.95 0.08 -1.01
CA PRO A 270 -20.57 -0.30 -2.27
C PRO A 270 -20.81 0.93 -3.17
N GLU A 271 -21.03 2.11 -2.58
CA GLU A 271 -21.29 3.35 -3.30
C GLU A 271 -20.11 3.82 -4.17
N ILE A 272 -18.88 3.48 -3.78
CA ILE A 272 -17.65 3.80 -4.55
C ILE A 272 -16.96 2.58 -5.14
N HIS A 273 -17.38 1.36 -4.77
CA HIS A 273 -16.65 0.13 -5.06
C HIS A 273 -16.35 -0.05 -6.55
N PHE A 274 -17.34 0.22 -7.41
CA PHE A 274 -17.21 0.08 -8.86
C PHE A 274 -16.68 1.35 -9.54
N THR A 275 -16.29 2.36 -8.77
CA THR A 275 -15.64 3.56 -9.30
C THR A 275 -14.15 3.32 -9.30
N GLY A 276 -13.60 2.89 -10.44
CA GLY A 276 -12.16 2.64 -10.59
C GLY A 276 -11.27 3.88 -10.46
N TRP A 277 -11.86 5.08 -10.43
CA TRP A 277 -11.17 6.36 -10.38
C TRP A 277 -11.31 7.04 -9.03
N THR A 278 -10.18 7.28 -8.36
CA THR A 278 -10.10 7.90 -7.05
C THR A 278 -10.75 9.30 -7.03
N SER A 279 -10.58 10.11 -8.09
CA SER A 279 -11.23 11.43 -8.16
C SER A 279 -12.75 11.34 -8.16
N TYR A 280 -13.31 10.36 -8.87
CA TYR A 280 -14.76 10.19 -8.94
C TYR A 280 -15.30 9.62 -7.62
N ALA A 281 -14.61 8.64 -7.03
CA ALA A 281 -14.95 8.13 -5.71
C ALA A 281 -14.96 9.27 -4.68
N ALA A 282 -13.99 10.19 -4.72
CA ALA A 282 -13.94 11.35 -3.83
C ALA A 282 -15.15 12.26 -4.00
N GLN A 283 -15.55 12.52 -5.24
CA GLN A 283 -16.68 13.40 -5.54
C GLN A 283 -18.02 12.73 -5.22
N ILE A 284 -18.15 11.42 -5.40
CA ILE A 284 -19.31 10.63 -4.93
C ILE A 284 -19.46 10.76 -3.41
N LEU A 285 -18.35 10.72 -2.66
CA LEU A 285 -18.32 10.90 -1.21
C LEU A 285 -18.46 12.37 -0.77
N GLY A 286 -18.77 13.29 -1.69
CA GLY A 286 -19.15 14.66 -1.36
C GLY A 286 -18.11 15.73 -1.66
N ARG A 287 -16.87 15.37 -2.06
CA ARG A 287 -15.85 16.35 -2.45
C ARG A 287 -16.36 17.21 -3.61
N SER A 288 -16.22 18.53 -3.49
CA SER A 288 -16.74 19.49 -4.47
C SER A 288 -15.83 19.67 -5.70
N THR A 289 -14.58 19.23 -5.62
CA THR A 289 -13.58 19.35 -6.67
C THR A 289 -12.97 18.00 -7.01
N ALA A 290 -12.45 17.88 -8.23
CA ALA A 290 -11.61 16.79 -8.66
C ALA A 290 -10.46 16.53 -7.66
N MET A 291 -10.17 15.26 -7.38
CA MET A 291 -8.99 14.89 -6.60
C MET A 291 -7.77 14.87 -7.50
N LEU A 292 -6.79 15.71 -7.19
CA LEU A 292 -5.52 15.76 -7.90
C LEU A 292 -4.49 14.83 -7.24
N VAL A 293 -3.43 14.47 -7.96
CA VAL A 293 -2.28 13.72 -7.41
C VAL A 293 -1.73 14.40 -6.15
N ARG A 294 -1.64 15.73 -6.16
CA ARG A 294 -1.14 16.50 -5.02
C ARG A 294 -2.03 16.42 -3.77
N ASP A 295 -3.31 16.11 -3.96
CA ASP A 295 -4.35 16.12 -2.93
C ASP A 295 -4.74 14.72 -2.47
N GLN A 296 -4.00 13.68 -2.84
CA GLN A 296 -4.26 12.30 -2.39
C GLN A 296 -4.26 12.16 -0.86
N ASN A 297 -3.51 13.02 -0.18
CA ASN A 297 -3.43 13.08 1.28
C ASN A 297 -4.44 14.03 1.91
N ALA A 298 -5.44 14.51 1.16
CA ALA A 298 -6.57 15.24 1.71
C ALA A 298 -7.65 14.25 2.17
N PRO A 299 -8.01 14.22 3.46
CA PRO A 299 -9.07 13.35 3.94
C PRO A 299 -10.42 13.65 3.27
N VAL A 300 -11.25 12.62 3.16
CA VAL A 300 -12.67 12.70 2.86
C VAL A 300 -13.41 12.81 4.20
N ASP A 301 -14.21 13.85 4.34
CA ASP A 301 -15.05 14.05 5.52
C ASP A 301 -16.36 13.26 5.37
N LEU A 302 -16.57 12.28 6.25
CA LEU A 302 -17.81 11.49 6.32
C LEU A 302 -18.71 11.90 7.50
N GLY A 303 -18.33 12.93 8.27
CA GLY A 303 -19.14 13.49 9.35
C GLY A 303 -19.12 12.73 10.68
N ASP A 304 -18.22 11.76 10.87
CA ASP A 304 -18.13 10.90 12.05
C ASP A 304 -16.84 11.11 12.89
N ALA A 305 -16.11 12.20 12.61
CA ALA A 305 -14.86 12.62 13.26
C ALA A 305 -13.62 11.74 13.00
N TYR A 306 -13.73 10.67 12.21
CA TYR A 306 -12.57 9.87 11.80
C TYR A 306 -11.97 10.37 10.49
N THR A 307 -10.71 10.01 10.26
CA THR A 307 -9.99 10.31 9.03
C THR A 307 -10.25 9.21 8.01
N TYR A 308 -10.57 9.58 6.77
CA TYR A 308 -10.67 8.66 5.65
C TYR A 308 -9.84 9.17 4.47
N PHE A 309 -8.84 8.42 4.05
CA PHE A 309 -8.20 8.65 2.75
C PHE A 309 -8.78 7.70 1.73
N LEU A 310 -9.00 8.16 0.50
CA LEU A 310 -9.21 7.22 -0.58
C LEU A 310 -7.89 6.53 -0.96
N ARG A 311 -7.98 5.27 -1.36
CA ARG A 311 -6.82 4.53 -1.87
C ARG A 311 -6.06 5.37 -2.90
N ALA A 312 -4.74 5.39 -2.79
CA ALA A 312 -3.88 5.93 -3.84
C ALA A 312 -3.75 4.90 -4.99
N GLY A 313 -3.85 5.37 -6.23
CA GLY A 313 -3.79 4.54 -7.43
C GLY A 313 -4.74 5.00 -8.51
N LEU A 314 -4.51 4.54 -9.75
CA LEU A 314 -5.21 5.05 -10.94
C LEU A 314 -5.78 3.97 -11.85
N PHE A 315 -5.69 2.71 -11.44
CA PHE A 315 -6.10 1.63 -12.31
C PHE A 315 -7.63 1.47 -12.26
N SER A 316 -8.28 1.70 -13.41
CA SER A 316 -9.75 1.63 -13.56
C SER A 316 -10.32 0.25 -13.20
N SER A 317 -9.50 -0.80 -13.24
CA SER A 317 -9.93 -2.15 -12.86
C SER A 317 -9.66 -2.51 -11.39
N THR A 318 -9.36 -1.55 -10.53
CA THR A 318 -9.20 -1.78 -9.09
C THR A 318 -10.28 -0.99 -8.33
N PRO A 319 -11.03 -1.64 -7.42
CA PRO A 319 -12.14 -0.97 -6.74
C PRO A 319 -11.64 0.13 -5.83
N SER A 320 -12.45 1.18 -5.63
CA SER A 320 -12.15 2.18 -4.62
C SER A 320 -12.54 1.67 -3.23
N PHE A 321 -11.71 2.04 -2.26
CA PHE A 321 -11.90 1.80 -0.83
C PHE A 321 -11.24 2.93 -0.05
N LEU A 322 -11.57 3.01 1.23
CA LEU A 322 -11.06 4.00 2.17
C LEU A 322 -10.02 3.37 3.09
N VAL A 323 -9.03 4.17 3.46
CA VAL A 323 -8.03 3.92 4.50
C VAL A 323 -8.39 4.81 5.68
N THR A 324 -8.59 4.25 6.86
CA THR A 324 -9.16 4.98 8.00
C THR A 324 -8.49 4.69 9.34
N ASP A 325 -8.58 5.64 10.27
CA ASP A 325 -8.24 5.47 11.69
C ASP A 325 -9.44 5.08 12.57
N ASN A 326 -10.64 4.95 12.00
CA ASN A 326 -11.85 4.51 12.73
C ASN A 326 -11.62 3.14 13.42
N PRO A 327 -11.68 3.07 14.76
CA PRO A 327 -11.40 1.85 15.54
C PRO A 327 -12.21 0.62 15.15
N GLU A 328 -13.39 0.79 14.55
CA GLU A 328 -14.19 -0.34 14.07
C GLU A 328 -13.42 -1.19 13.06
N PHE A 329 -12.52 -0.58 12.28
CA PHE A 329 -11.77 -1.25 11.21
C PHE A 329 -10.38 -1.75 11.63
N TRP A 330 -9.98 -1.62 12.91
CA TRP A 330 -8.66 -2.03 13.41
C TRP A 330 -8.67 -3.26 14.32
#